data_AF-A0A349KIL4-F1
#
_entry.id   AF-A0A349KIL4-F1
#
_cell.length_a   1.000
_cell.length_b   1.000
_cell.length_c   1.000
_cell.angle_alpha   90.00
_cell.angle_beta   90.00
_cell.angle_gamma   90.00
#
_symmetry.space_group_name_H-M   'P 1'
#
loop_
_entity.id
_entity.type
_entity.pdbx_description
1 polymer ?
#
loop_
_entity_poly.entity_id
_entity_poly.type
_entity_poly.pdbx_seq_one_letter_code
_entity_poly.pdbx_strand_id
1 'polypeptide(L)'
;MVAGASLLPFDGSSQAVMAELEPSYYPPALTGLRGSHPGSNEHAHSRAWAQRTDWGSTTDLNETYDLIVVGGGLSGLSAAYFYQQEHGRDKKVLILDNHDDFGG
;
A
#
# COMPACT_ATOMS: atom_id res chain seq x y z
N MET A 1 15.09 5.62 20.10
CA MET A 1 14.49 4.43 19.46
C MET A 1 13.11 4.26 20.05
N VAL A 2 12.10 4.89 19.44
CA VAL A 2 10.72 4.90 19.95
C VAL A 2 10.01 3.69 19.35
N ALA A 3 9.77 2.67 20.17
CA ALA A 3 8.89 1.57 19.85
C ALA A 3 7.43 2.05 20.07
N GLY A 4 6.63 2.06 19.01
CA GLY A 4 5.22 2.40 19.09
C GLY A 4 4.44 1.27 19.77
N ALA A 5 3.87 1.57 20.94
CA ALA A 5 2.88 0.72 21.58
C ALA A 5 1.50 1.09 21.01
N SER A 6 0.93 0.20 20.20
CA SER A 6 -0.48 0.28 19.83
C SER A 6 -1.32 -0.04 21.07
N LEU A 7 -1.99 0.99 21.62
CA LEU A 7 -2.93 0.88 22.72
C LEU A 7 -4.15 0.06 22.29
N LEU A 8 -4.19 -1.21 22.68
CA LEU A 8 -5.42 -1.99 22.72
C LEU A 8 -6.21 -1.56 23.97
N PRO A 9 -7.54 -1.32 23.87
CA PRO A 9 -8.35 -0.89 24.99
C PRO A 9 -8.81 -2.11 25.79
N PHE A 10 -7.93 -2.75 26.55
CA PHE A 10 -8.33 -3.87 27.40
C PHE A 10 -7.56 -3.86 28.72
N ASP A 11 -8.31 -3.78 29.83
CA ASP A 11 -7.89 -4.05 31.21
C ASP A 11 -7.51 -5.54 31.40
N GLY A 12 -6.62 -6.04 30.56
CA GLY A 12 -6.07 -7.39 30.63
C GLY A 12 -4.59 -7.30 30.92
N SER A 13 -4.11 -8.06 31.92
CA SER A 13 -2.67 -8.20 32.10
C SER A 13 -2.07 -8.78 30.82
N SER A 14 -0.88 -8.33 30.42
CA SER A 14 -0.18 -8.84 29.22
C SER A 14 -0.08 -10.37 29.22
N GLN A 15 -0.11 -10.99 30.40
CA GLN A 15 -0.10 -12.43 30.59
C GLN A 15 -1.41 -13.13 30.17
N ALA A 16 -2.57 -12.50 30.36
CA ALA A 16 -3.85 -13.03 29.89
C ALA A 16 -3.95 -12.95 28.35
N VAL A 17 -3.48 -11.84 27.77
CA VAL A 17 -3.42 -11.67 26.31
C VAL A 17 -2.53 -12.73 25.69
N MET A 18 -1.32 -12.95 26.23
CA MET A 18 -0.41 -13.98 25.73
C MET A 18 -0.92 -15.41 25.93
N ALA A 19 -1.82 -15.65 26.90
CA ALA A 19 -2.43 -16.96 27.13
C ALA A 19 -3.58 -17.28 26.16
N GLU A 20 -4.20 -16.25 25.56
CA GLU A 20 -5.22 -16.39 24.51
C GLU A 20 -4.66 -16.48 23.09
N LEU A 21 -3.37 -16.16 22.89
CA LEU A 21 -2.74 -16.29 21.59
C LEU A 21 -2.52 -17.78 21.27
N GLU A 22 -3.21 -18.25 20.23
CA GLU A 22 -2.96 -19.56 19.63
C GLU A 22 -1.45 -19.76 19.42
N PRO A 23 -0.87 -20.95 19.68
CA PRO A 23 0.56 -21.21 19.44
C PRO A 23 1.01 -20.94 17.99
N SER A 24 0.06 -20.89 17.06
CA SER A 24 0.26 -20.54 15.65
C SER A 24 0.27 -19.03 15.38
N TYR A 25 -0.14 -18.20 16.34
CA TYR A 25 -0.13 -16.75 16.27
C TYR A 25 1.28 -16.20 16.50
N TYR A 26 2.09 -16.28 15.45
CA TYR A 26 3.41 -15.69 15.39
C TYR A 26 3.42 -14.65 14.25
N PRO A 27 3.08 -13.38 14.53
CA PRO A 27 3.06 -12.32 13.52
C PRO A 27 4.35 -12.23 12.68
N PRO A 28 5.56 -12.48 13.22
CA PRO A 28 6.76 -12.49 12.40
C PRO A 28 6.85 -13.63 11.36
N ALA A 29 6.06 -14.71 11.48
CA ALA A 29 5.94 -15.72 10.42
C ALA A 29 4.95 -15.33 9.31
N LEU A 30 4.16 -14.27 9.50
CA LEU A 30 3.30 -13.75 8.45
C LEU A 30 4.19 -13.12 7.37
N THR A 31 3.99 -13.59 6.15
CA THR A 31 4.67 -13.09 4.95
C THR A 31 3.60 -12.56 3.99
N GLY A 32 3.99 -11.78 2.99
CA GLY A 32 3.07 -11.26 1.97
C GLY A 32 3.06 -9.73 1.84
N LEU A 33 3.55 -9.02 2.85
CA LEU A 33 4.00 -7.64 2.70
C LEU A 33 5.51 -7.68 2.46
N ARG A 34 5.92 -7.38 1.23
CA ARG A 34 7.29 -7.47 0.75
C ARG A 34 7.99 -6.11 0.85
N GLY A 35 7.24 -5.02 0.66
CA GLY A 35 7.80 -3.70 0.45
C GLY A 35 8.80 -3.69 -0.70
N SER A 36 9.82 -2.86 -0.60
CA SER A 36 10.83 -2.76 -1.66
C SER A 36 11.59 -4.08 -1.86
N HIS A 37 11.61 -4.54 -3.11
CA HIS A 37 12.32 -5.73 -3.55
C HIS A 37 13.19 -5.39 -4.77
N PRO A 38 14.14 -6.27 -5.17
CA PRO A 38 14.82 -6.11 -6.46
C PRO A 38 13.78 -5.95 -7.57
N GLY A 39 13.82 -4.82 -8.29
CA GLY A 39 12.80 -4.44 -9.26
C GLY A 39 12.04 -3.15 -8.94
N SER A 40 11.74 -2.89 -7.66
CA SER A 40 10.86 -1.77 -7.24
C SER A 40 11.33 -0.38 -7.73
N ASN A 41 12.64 -0.22 -7.91
CA ASN A 41 13.27 1.06 -8.27
C ASN A 41 13.79 1.13 -9.71
N GLU A 42 13.62 0.08 -10.52
CA GLU A 42 14.22 0.01 -11.87
C GLU A 42 13.77 1.16 -12.77
N HIS A 43 12.48 1.45 -12.78
CA HIS A 43 11.90 2.53 -13.58
C HIS A 43 12.39 3.90 -13.10
N ALA A 44 12.38 4.15 -11.79
CA ALA A 44 12.85 5.40 -11.19
C ALA A 44 14.34 5.63 -11.47
N HIS A 45 15.18 4.62 -11.27
CA HIS A 45 16.61 4.69 -11.57
C HIS A 45 16.88 4.88 -13.07
N SER A 46 16.13 4.22 -13.96
CA SER A 46 16.29 4.41 -15.41
C SER A 46 16.03 5.86 -15.83
N ARG A 47 15.05 6.52 -15.21
CA ARG A 47 14.79 7.95 -15.44
C ARG A 47 15.87 8.83 -14.83
N ALA A 48 16.25 8.58 -13.58
CA ALA A 48 17.16 9.46 -12.83
C ALA A 48 18.62 9.35 -13.30
N TRP A 49 19.12 8.14 -13.54
CA TRP A 49 20.53 7.88 -13.85
C TRP A 49 20.80 7.69 -15.33
N ALA A 50 19.88 7.05 -16.06
CA ALA A 50 20.04 6.82 -17.50
C ALA A 50 19.30 7.86 -18.36
N GLN A 51 18.67 8.87 -17.75
CA GLN A 51 17.92 9.93 -18.44
C GLN A 51 16.87 9.39 -19.42
N ARG A 52 16.36 8.19 -19.17
CA ARG A 52 15.36 7.56 -20.03
C ARG A 52 14.08 8.40 -20.05
N THR A 53 13.59 8.70 -21.25
CA THR A 53 12.36 9.49 -21.47
C THR A 53 11.27 8.72 -22.21
N ASP A 54 11.56 7.54 -22.76
CA ASP A 54 10.59 6.66 -23.43
C ASP A 54 10.33 5.36 -22.65
N TRP A 55 9.14 4.78 -22.80
CA TRP A 55 8.80 3.45 -22.27
C TRP A 55 8.14 2.55 -23.32
N GLY A 56 8.37 2.84 -24.61
CA GLY A 56 7.74 2.16 -25.74
C GLY A 56 6.41 2.80 -26.16
N SER A 57 5.71 2.13 -27.06
CA SER A 57 4.40 2.55 -27.55
C SER A 57 3.33 2.41 -26.47
N THR A 58 2.48 3.42 -26.33
CA THR A 58 1.28 3.34 -25.49
C THR A 58 0.15 2.64 -26.24
N THR A 59 -0.71 1.94 -25.51
CA THR A 59 -1.94 1.35 -26.03
C THR A 59 -3.12 2.07 -25.40
N ASP A 60 -4.10 2.46 -26.22
CA ASP A 60 -5.37 2.96 -25.71
C ASP A 60 -6.20 1.77 -25.19
N LEU A 61 -6.48 1.78 -23.89
CA LEU A 61 -7.27 0.74 -23.24
C LEU A 61 -8.79 0.97 -23.39
N ASN A 62 -9.21 2.12 -23.95
CA ASN A 62 -10.60 2.53 -24.01
C ASN A 62 -11.29 2.52 -22.62
N GLU A 63 -10.53 2.90 -21.60
CA GLU A 63 -10.97 3.00 -20.20
C GLU A 63 -10.97 4.44 -19.72
N THR A 64 -12.04 4.83 -19.04
CA THR A 64 -12.18 6.16 -18.41
C THR A 64 -12.17 6.01 -16.89
N TYR A 65 -11.42 6.87 -16.21
CA TYR A 65 -11.35 6.94 -14.75
C TYR A 65 -11.70 8.35 -14.28
N ASP A 66 -12.44 8.45 -13.18
CA ASP A 66 -12.79 9.73 -12.56
C ASP A 66 -11.62 10.33 -11.76
N LEU A 67 -10.71 9.48 -11.27
CA LEU A 67 -9.51 9.87 -10.53
C LEU A 67 -8.36 8.88 -10.79
N ILE A 68 -7.14 9.42 -10.91
CA ILE A 68 -5.90 8.64 -10.93
C ILE A 68 -5.07 9.05 -9.70
N VAL A 69 -4.64 8.05 -8.92
CA VAL A 69 -3.77 8.22 -7.75
C VAL A 69 -2.45 7.50 -8.01
N VAL A 70 -1.34 8.19 -7.79
CA VAL A 70 0.01 7.61 -7.89
C VAL A 70 0.54 7.40 -6.46
N GLY A 71 0.72 6.13 -6.09
CA GLY A 71 1.08 5.67 -4.76
C GLY A 71 -0.09 5.02 -4.01
N GLY A 72 0.04 3.75 -3.70
CA GLY A 72 -0.87 2.90 -2.92
C GLY A 72 -0.56 2.88 -1.41
N GLY A 73 0.12 3.90 -0.91
CA GLY A 73 0.30 4.12 0.53
C GLY A 73 -0.95 4.69 1.21
N LEU A 74 -0.88 4.90 2.53
CA LEU A 74 -2.00 5.38 3.34
C LEU A 74 -2.64 6.66 2.77
N SER A 75 -1.83 7.63 2.33
CA SER A 75 -2.34 8.89 1.76
C SER A 75 -3.07 8.68 0.44
N GLY A 76 -2.57 7.80 -0.44
CA GLY A 76 -3.20 7.53 -1.73
C GLY A 76 -4.51 6.75 -1.60
N LEU A 77 -4.53 5.72 -0.75
CA LEU A 77 -5.75 4.99 -0.42
C LEU A 77 -6.79 5.89 0.25
N SER A 78 -6.34 6.79 1.13
CA SER A 78 -7.21 7.79 1.77
C SER A 78 -7.80 8.75 0.73
N ALA A 79 -6.99 9.23 -0.22
CA ALA A 79 -7.47 10.10 -1.31
C ALA A 79 -8.55 9.39 -2.15
N ALA A 80 -8.31 8.13 -2.56
CA ALA A 80 -9.29 7.34 -3.30
C ALA A 80 -10.59 7.13 -2.50
N TYR A 81 -10.46 6.82 -1.21
CA TYR A 81 -11.59 6.58 -0.32
C TYR A 81 -12.44 7.84 -0.11
N PHE A 82 -11.82 8.98 0.21
CA PHE A 82 -12.54 10.23 0.42
C PHE A 82 -13.14 10.77 -0.87
N TYR A 83 -12.47 10.58 -2.01
CA TYR A 83 -13.03 10.93 -3.31
C TYR A 83 -14.34 10.18 -3.58
N GLN A 84 -14.39 8.86 -3.34
CA GLN A 84 -15.62 8.09 -3.49
C GLN A 84 -16.70 8.46 -2.45
N GLN A 85 -16.31 8.83 -1.22
CA GLN A 85 -17.27 9.32 -0.24
C GLN A 85 -17.93 10.64 -0.66
N GLU A 86 -17.16 11.57 -1.25
CA GLU A 86 -17.66 12.87 -1.67
C GLU A 86 -18.42 12.83 -3.00
N HIS A 87 -17.96 12.02 -3.95
CA HIS A 87 -18.45 12.05 -5.33
C HIS A 87 -19.27 10.82 -5.75
N GLY A 88 -19.41 9.82 -4.88
CA GLY A 88 -20.18 8.61 -5.14
C GLY A 88 -19.33 7.35 -5.26
N ARG A 89 -19.89 6.22 -4.84
CA ARG A 89 -19.23 4.90 -4.89
C ARG A 89 -19.14 4.30 -6.29
N ASP A 90 -19.85 4.89 -7.25
CA ASP A 90 -19.81 4.55 -8.68
C ASP A 90 -18.58 5.10 -9.40
N LYS A 91 -17.79 5.98 -8.75
CA LYS A 91 -16.59 6.56 -9.33
C LYS A 91 -15.46 5.54 -9.51
N LYS A 92 -14.92 5.47 -10.71
CA LYS A 92 -13.81 4.58 -11.07
C LYS A 92 -12.48 5.27 -10.76
N VAL A 93 -11.77 4.78 -9.74
CA VAL A 93 -10.45 5.30 -9.34
C VAL A 93 -9.36 4.32 -9.76
N LEU A 94 -8.34 4.81 -10.47
CA LEU A 94 -7.14 4.04 -10.79
C LEU A 94 -6.04 4.38 -9.77
N ILE A 95 -5.48 3.36 -9.12
CA ILE A 95 -4.35 3.51 -8.20
C ILE A 95 -3.15 2.81 -8.83
N LEU A 96 -2.03 3.51 -8.94
CA LEU A 96 -0.78 3.00 -9.49
C LEU A 96 0.28 2.96 -8.39
N ASP A 97 0.81 1.78 -8.09
CA ASP A 97 1.99 1.60 -7.23
C ASP A 97 3.07 0.80 -7.96
N ASN A 98 4.33 0.97 -7.56
CA ASN A 98 5.41 0.14 -8.09
C ASN A 98 5.42 -1.25 -7.43
N HIS A 99 4.90 -1.34 -6.21
CA HIS A 99 4.86 -2.58 -5.46
C HIS A 99 3.60 -3.38 -5.80
N ASP A 100 3.67 -4.70 -5.55
CA ASP A 100 2.52 -5.60 -5.64
C ASP A 100 1.71 -5.66 -4.32
N ASP A 101 2.16 -4.92 -3.31
CA ASP A 101 1.49 -4.71 -2.04
C ASP A 101 1.12 -3.23 -1.84
N PHE A 102 0.34 -2.97 -0.79
CA PHE A 102 -0.17 -1.64 -0.45
C PHE A 102 0.16 -1.31 1.01
N GLY A 103 0.24 -0.02 1.33
CA GLY A 103 0.51 0.46 2.69
C GLY A 103 1.67 1.45 2.78
N GLY A 104 2.60 1.38 1.82
CA GLY A 104 3.81 2.19 1.78
C GLY A 104 4.98 1.58 2.53
#